data_AF-A0A9W7CPL3-F1
#
_entry.id   AF-A0A9W7CPL3-F1
#
_cell.length_a   1.000
_cell.length_b   1.000
_cell.length_c   1.000
_cell.angle_alpha   90.00
_cell.angle_beta   90.00
_cell.angle_gamma   90.00
#
_symmetry.space_group_name_H-M   'P 1'
#
loop_
_entity.id
_entity.type
_entity.pdbx_description
1 polymer ?
#
loop_
_entity_poly.entity_id
_entity_poly.type
_entity_poly.pdbx_seq_one_letter_code
_entity_poly.pdbx_strand_id
1 'polypeptide(L)'
;MIFNTNTPYTSSFGTAPVTLSSGNVYIKALNDGSANYDMPIFMESSNASPIGFGLQMNNATNATSTNSAYYGTTTTNDLVLMTANTRRVTITSAGRVDIGTGSPRAGLEVAAALTSYTQTNVATNTYLYDVFFI
;
A
#
# COMPACT_ATOMS: atom_id res chain seq x y z
N MET A 1 22.51 5.26 19.11
CA MET A 1 21.25 5.10 18.35
C MET A 1 21.21 3.66 17.88
N ILE A 2 20.31 2.84 18.43
CA ILE A 2 20.31 1.39 18.18
C ILE A 2 19.26 1.09 17.11
N PHE A 3 19.71 0.53 16.00
CA PHE A 3 18.90 0.26 14.80
C PHE A 3 18.60 -1.22 14.57
N ASN A 4 18.88 -2.11 15.55
CA ASN A 4 18.48 -3.53 15.50
C ASN A 4 18.83 -4.23 16.83
N THR A 5 17.88 -4.41 17.76
CA THR A 5 18.12 -5.23 18.97
C THR A 5 17.02 -6.28 19.12
N ASN A 6 17.43 -7.53 19.36
CA ASN A 6 16.54 -8.67 19.59
C ASN A 6 16.08 -8.79 21.06
N THR A 7 16.38 -7.80 21.90
CA THR A 7 15.92 -7.76 23.29
C THR A 7 14.64 -6.92 23.39
N PRO A 8 13.49 -7.47 23.82
CA PRO A 8 12.24 -6.72 23.91
C PRO A 8 12.36 -5.55 24.90
N TYR A 9 12.12 -4.33 24.44
CA TYR A 9 11.92 -3.17 25.34
C TYR A 9 10.54 -3.32 26.01
N THR A 10 10.51 -3.33 27.35
CA THR A 10 9.37 -3.88 28.11
C THR A 10 8.30 -2.91 28.60
N SER A 11 8.32 -1.58 28.35
CA SER A 11 7.18 -0.76 28.86
C SER A 11 6.97 0.67 28.35
N SER A 12 7.71 1.21 27.38
CA SER A 12 7.39 2.53 26.85
C SER A 12 7.96 2.66 25.46
N PHE A 13 7.20 3.23 24.51
CA PHE A 13 7.70 3.54 23.18
C PHE A 13 8.94 4.43 23.34
N GLY A 14 10.12 3.84 23.28
CA GLY A 14 11.37 4.57 23.46
C GLY A 14 11.45 5.65 22.40
N THR A 15 11.41 6.91 22.82
CA THR A 15 11.61 8.04 21.91
C THR A 15 13.10 8.11 21.58
N ALA A 16 13.52 7.33 20.58
CA ALA A 16 14.81 7.48 19.93
C ALA A 16 14.63 8.20 18.58
N PRO A 17 14.21 9.48 18.57
CA PRO A 17 13.99 10.19 17.31
C PRO A 17 15.32 10.35 16.57
N VAL A 18 15.29 10.14 15.26
CA VAL A 18 16.34 10.64 14.36
C VAL A 18 15.97 12.08 14.02
N THR A 19 16.57 13.04 14.72
CA THR A 19 16.35 14.48 14.46
C THR A 19 17.54 15.07 13.72
N LEU A 20 17.30 15.64 12.53
CA LEU A 20 18.29 16.45 11.81
C LEU A 20 18.06 17.92 12.15
N SER A 21 19.03 18.58 12.78
CA SER A 21 18.95 20.03 13.06
C SER A 21 19.08 20.89 11.80
N SER A 22 19.55 20.30 10.68
CA SER A 22 19.55 20.85 9.32
C SER A 22 19.87 19.73 8.32
N GLY A 23 19.54 19.91 7.04
CA GLY A 23 19.83 18.96 5.95
C GLY A 23 18.74 17.92 5.68
N ASN A 24 18.94 17.10 4.63
CA ASN A 24 18.02 16.05 4.20
C ASN A 24 18.56 14.66 4.55
N VAL A 25 17.68 13.68 4.73
CA VAL A 25 18.07 12.26 4.70
C VAL A 25 18.09 11.80 3.25
N TYR A 26 19.27 11.44 2.73
CA TYR A 26 19.39 10.81 1.41
C TYR A 26 19.43 9.28 1.58
N ILE A 27 18.40 8.60 1.09
CA ILE A 27 18.30 7.14 1.15
C ILE A 27 18.39 6.62 -0.28
N LYS A 28 19.56 6.07 -0.61
CA LYS A 28 19.83 5.40 -1.89
C LYS A 28 19.89 3.91 -1.63
N ALA A 29 18.99 3.17 -2.25
CA ALA A 29 19.22 1.74 -2.35
C ALA A 29 20.38 1.50 -3.32
N LEU A 30 21.35 0.71 -2.86
CA LEU A 30 22.40 0.18 -3.70
C LEU A 30 21.86 -1.12 -4.30
N ASN A 31 22.18 -1.40 -5.57
CA ASN A 31 21.87 -2.68 -6.19
C ASN A 31 22.41 -3.80 -5.28
N ASP A 32 21.52 -4.55 -4.65
CA ASP A 32 21.87 -5.64 -3.74
C ASP A 32 22.17 -6.96 -4.49
N GLY A 33 22.20 -6.90 -5.83
CA GLY A 33 22.33 -8.06 -6.71
C GLY A 33 20.99 -8.62 -7.19
N SER A 34 19.86 -8.07 -6.73
CA SER A 34 18.52 -8.37 -7.25
C SER A 34 18.33 -7.80 -8.66
N ALA A 35 17.84 -8.62 -9.59
CA ALA A 35 17.76 -8.25 -11.00
C ALA A 35 16.66 -7.23 -11.33
N ASN A 36 15.75 -6.90 -10.40
CA ASN A 36 14.49 -6.23 -10.75
C ASN A 36 14.16 -5.00 -9.91
N TYR A 37 14.33 -5.05 -8.59
CA TYR A 37 13.87 -3.99 -7.69
C TYR A 37 14.79 -3.80 -6.50
N ASP A 38 15.08 -2.55 -6.22
CA ASP A 38 15.74 -2.09 -5.01
C ASP A 38 14.67 -1.59 -4.01
N MET A 39 14.92 -1.70 -2.71
CA MET A 39 13.97 -1.28 -1.66
C MET A 39 14.65 -0.37 -0.63
N PRO A 40 14.76 0.95 -0.89
CA PRO A 40 15.44 1.89 0.00
C PRO A 40 14.81 2.01 1.39
N ILE A 41 13.51 1.78 1.53
CA ILE A 41 12.80 1.79 2.81
C ILE A 41 11.95 0.52 2.90
N PHE A 42 12.15 -0.23 3.98
CA PHE A 42 11.33 -1.38 4.36
C PHE A 42 10.98 -1.29 5.85
N MET A 43 9.71 -1.53 6.16
CA MET A 43 9.18 -1.59 7.52
C MET A 43 8.42 -2.90 7.67
N GLU A 44 8.60 -3.58 8.80
CA GLU A 44 8.07 -4.92 9.01
C GLU A 44 7.44 -5.04 10.41
N SER A 45 6.32 -5.74 10.52
CA SER A 45 5.69 -6.01 11.82
C SER A 45 6.38 -7.15 12.58
N SER A 46 6.22 -7.21 13.91
CA SER A 46 6.93 -8.19 14.75
C SER A 46 6.11 -9.47 15.03
N ASN A 47 5.81 -10.27 14.01
CA ASN A 47 5.06 -11.54 14.16
C ASN A 47 5.79 -12.72 13.49
N ALA A 48 5.38 -13.96 13.73
CA ALA A 48 5.92 -15.15 13.06
C ALA A 48 5.69 -15.14 11.53
N SER A 49 4.71 -14.35 11.07
CA SER A 49 4.49 -14.02 9.65
C SER A 49 4.28 -12.50 9.53
N PRO A 50 5.37 -11.73 9.45
CA PRO A 50 5.29 -10.29 9.41
C PRO A 50 4.57 -9.73 8.20
N ILE A 51 4.03 -8.53 8.37
CA ILE A 51 3.56 -7.70 7.26
C ILE A 51 4.67 -6.73 6.92
N GLY A 52 5.15 -6.80 5.68
CA GLY A 52 6.14 -5.90 5.11
C GLY A 52 5.49 -4.77 4.33
N PHE A 53 5.95 -3.54 4.56
CA PHE A 53 5.63 -2.36 3.78
C PHE A 53 6.93 -1.76 3.24
N GLY A 54 6.95 -1.41 1.96
CA GLY A 54 8.16 -0.88 1.33
C GLY A 54 7.88 0.14 0.24
N LEU A 55 8.91 0.94 -0.02
CA LEU A 55 9.05 1.70 -1.26
C LEU A 55 10.03 0.94 -2.14
N GLN A 56 9.56 0.41 -3.27
CA GLN A 56 10.40 -0.34 -4.21
C GLN A 56 10.69 0.52 -5.45
N MET A 57 11.87 0.37 -6.02
CA MET A 57 12.30 1.10 -7.21
C MET A 57 12.92 0.14 -8.20
N ASN A 58 12.53 0.19 -9.47
CA ASN A 58 13.21 -0.62 -10.49
C ASN A 58 14.66 -0.17 -10.67
N ASN A 59 15.58 -1.12 -10.81
CA ASN A 59 17.02 -0.84 -10.94
C ASN A 59 17.52 -0.81 -12.40
N ALA A 60 16.63 -0.92 -13.38
CA ALA A 60 17.00 -0.78 -14.79
C ALA A 60 17.16 0.70 -15.19
N THR A 61 17.85 0.93 -16.31
CA THR A 61 18.08 2.27 -16.86
C THR A 61 16.77 2.90 -17.36
N ASN A 62 16.41 4.07 -16.81
CA ASN A 62 15.24 4.90 -17.14
C ASN A 62 13.87 4.26 -16.82
N ALA A 63 13.20 4.75 -15.78
CA ALA A 63 11.89 4.25 -15.37
C ALA A 63 10.81 4.52 -16.42
N THR A 64 10.27 3.45 -17.02
CA THR A 64 9.04 3.46 -17.85
C THR A 64 7.89 2.85 -17.05
N SER A 65 6.66 2.77 -17.62
CA SER A 65 5.52 2.07 -17.00
C SER A 65 5.81 0.59 -16.68
N THR A 66 6.84 0.00 -17.30
CA THR A 66 7.33 -1.36 -17.04
C THR A 66 8.38 -1.42 -15.92
N ASN A 67 9.07 -0.30 -15.64
CA ASN A 67 10.24 -0.20 -14.78
C ASN A 67 10.08 0.95 -13.76
N SER A 68 8.95 0.99 -13.05
CA SER A 68 8.56 2.14 -12.22
C SER A 68 9.03 2.07 -10.75
N ALA A 69 8.74 3.12 -9.98
CA ALA A 69 8.75 3.07 -8.52
C ALA A 69 7.37 2.62 -8.01
N TYR A 70 7.36 1.85 -6.93
CA TYR A 70 6.17 1.28 -6.30
C TYR A 70 6.11 1.66 -4.84
N TYR A 71 4.88 1.78 -4.34
CA TYR A 71 4.56 1.89 -2.93
C TYR A 71 3.52 0.80 -2.64
N GLY A 72 3.76 -0.04 -1.62
CA GLY A 72 2.83 -1.11 -1.32
C GLY A 72 3.34 -2.17 -0.34
N THR A 73 2.67 -3.31 -0.34
CA THR A 73 3.07 -4.51 0.40
C THR A 73 3.97 -5.38 -0.47
N THR A 74 5.03 -5.95 0.10
CA THR A 74 5.94 -6.86 -0.61
C THR A 74 5.54 -8.33 -0.47
N THR A 75 4.50 -8.59 0.31
CA THR A 75 3.89 -9.90 0.55
C THR A 75 2.41 -9.89 0.15
N THR A 76 1.78 -11.06 0.07
CA THR A 76 0.39 -11.27 -0.34
C THR A 76 -0.62 -10.77 0.71
N ASN A 77 -0.55 -9.48 1.00
CA ASN A 77 -1.38 -8.76 1.96
C ASN A 77 -2.10 -7.61 1.25
N ASP A 78 -3.18 -7.13 1.85
CA ASP A 78 -3.90 -5.97 1.35
C ASP A 78 -3.06 -4.69 1.53
N LEU A 79 -3.11 -3.81 0.53
CA LEU A 79 -2.66 -2.42 0.67
C LEU A 79 -3.85 -1.54 1.05
N VAL A 80 -3.74 -0.83 2.18
CA VAL A 80 -4.86 -0.07 2.75
C VAL A 80 -4.52 1.41 2.91
N LEU A 81 -5.40 2.27 2.41
CA LEU A 81 -5.47 3.68 2.80
C LEU A 81 -6.54 3.82 3.88
N MET A 82 -6.19 4.39 5.02
CA MET A 82 -7.08 4.47 6.18
C MET A 82 -7.13 5.87 6.81
N THR A 83 -8.24 6.16 7.47
CA THR A 83 -8.40 7.33 8.36
C THR A 83 -9.22 6.92 9.57
N ALA A 84 -8.87 7.41 10.76
CA ALA A 84 -9.50 7.02 12.03
C ALA A 84 -9.51 5.49 12.25
N ASN A 85 -8.38 4.82 11.97
CA ASN A 85 -8.22 3.37 12.06
C ASN A 85 -9.28 2.57 11.27
N THR A 86 -9.86 3.18 10.24
CA THR A 86 -10.88 2.57 9.38
C THR A 86 -10.40 2.56 7.94
N ARG A 87 -10.53 1.40 7.28
CA ARG A 87 -10.17 1.19 5.87
C ARG A 87 -11.04 2.06 4.98
N ARG A 88 -10.43 2.88 4.12
CA ARG A 88 -11.14 3.78 3.18
C ARG A 88 -10.97 3.33 1.74
N VAL A 89 -9.75 2.94 1.37
CA VAL A 89 -9.45 2.26 0.12
C VAL A 89 -8.62 1.03 0.45
N THR A 90 -8.97 -0.09 -0.16
CA THR A 90 -8.24 -1.35 -0.05
C THR A 90 -7.90 -1.82 -1.45
N ILE A 91 -6.64 -2.14 -1.71
CA ILE A 91 -6.28 -3.07 -2.78
C ILE A 91 -6.11 -4.42 -2.10
N THR A 92 -7.01 -5.36 -2.38
CA THR A 92 -6.94 -6.68 -1.75
C THR A 92 -5.70 -7.42 -2.23
N SER A 93 -5.25 -8.42 -1.48
CA SER A 93 -4.17 -9.32 -1.89
C SER A 93 -4.47 -10.06 -3.21
N ALA A 94 -5.73 -10.12 -3.61
CA ALA A 94 -6.19 -10.63 -4.91
C ALA A 94 -6.19 -9.56 -6.03
N GLY A 95 -5.73 -8.34 -5.76
CA GLY A 95 -5.61 -7.24 -6.72
C GLY A 95 -6.89 -6.45 -6.98
N ARG A 96 -7.94 -6.59 -6.15
CA ARG A 96 -9.21 -5.87 -6.32
C ARG A 96 -9.20 -4.57 -5.54
N VAL A 97 -9.68 -3.49 -6.15
CA VAL A 97 -9.82 -2.19 -5.49
C VAL A 97 -11.20 -2.11 -4.83
N ASP A 98 -11.21 -1.93 -3.52
CA ASP A 98 -12.41 -1.72 -2.70
C ASP A 98 -12.42 -0.32 -2.10
N ILE A 99 -13.56 0.35 -2.21
CA ILE A 99 -13.86 1.60 -1.51
C ILE A 99 -15.14 1.40 -0.70
N GLY A 100 -14.97 0.95 0.55
CA GLY A 100 -16.06 0.91 1.54
C GLY A 100 -17.00 -0.30 1.48
N THR A 101 -16.77 -1.29 0.61
CA THR A 101 -17.57 -2.54 0.56
C THR A 101 -17.09 -3.57 1.58
N GLY A 102 -15.79 -3.57 1.89
CA GLY A 102 -15.14 -4.56 2.74
C GLY A 102 -14.97 -5.94 2.09
N SER A 103 -15.57 -6.21 0.93
CA SER A 103 -15.51 -7.50 0.23
C SER A 103 -15.84 -7.33 -1.27
N PRO A 104 -14.92 -6.78 -2.08
CA PRO A 104 -15.16 -6.52 -3.49
C PRO A 104 -15.28 -7.81 -4.30
N ARG A 105 -16.37 -7.94 -5.04
CA ARG A 105 -16.68 -8.99 -6.03
C ARG A 105 -16.32 -8.57 -7.45
N ALA A 106 -16.12 -7.28 -7.71
CA ALA A 106 -15.59 -6.73 -8.96
C ALA A 106 -14.10 -6.37 -8.87
N GLY A 107 -13.48 -5.98 -9.99
CA GLY A 107 -12.09 -5.52 -10.03
C GLY A 107 -11.90 -4.16 -9.35
N LEU A 108 -12.90 -3.28 -9.49
CA LEU A 108 -13.09 -2.07 -8.68
C LEU A 108 -14.53 -2.13 -8.15
N GLU A 109 -14.71 -2.05 -6.84
CA GLU A 109 -16.03 -1.96 -6.22
C GLU A 109 -16.06 -0.83 -5.20
N VAL A 110 -17.09 0.00 -5.29
CA VAL A 110 -17.30 1.16 -4.41
C VAL A 110 -18.65 0.98 -3.75
N ALA A 111 -18.67 0.89 -2.42
CA ALA A 111 -19.93 0.90 -1.69
C ALA A 111 -20.58 2.26 -1.86
N ALA A 112 -21.78 2.27 -2.41
CA ALA A 112 -22.58 3.48 -2.53
C ALA A 112 -23.14 3.88 -1.14
N ALA A 113 -22.31 4.54 -0.33
CA ALA A 113 -22.80 5.28 0.83
C ALA A 113 -23.27 6.70 0.46
N LEU A 114 -23.03 7.13 -0.78
CA LEU A 114 -23.45 8.44 -1.30
C LEU A 114 -24.49 8.23 -2.41
N THR A 115 -25.61 8.93 -2.25
CA THR A 115 -26.89 8.79 -2.94
C THR A 115 -26.88 9.02 -4.46
N SER A 116 -25.73 9.15 -5.12
CA SER A 116 -25.63 9.23 -6.59
C SER A 116 -24.21 8.92 -7.08
N TYR A 117 -24.03 7.83 -7.83
CA TYR A 117 -22.87 7.63 -8.71
C TYR A 117 -23.31 7.93 -10.14
N THR A 118 -22.92 9.08 -10.69
CA THR A 118 -23.20 9.43 -12.10
C THR A 118 -21.90 9.28 -12.89
N GLN A 119 -21.73 8.18 -13.63
CA GLN A 119 -20.65 8.11 -14.62
C GLN A 119 -21.10 8.79 -15.91
N THR A 120 -20.69 10.04 -16.10
CA THR A 120 -21.02 10.85 -17.29
C THR A 120 -19.87 10.84 -18.28
N ASN A 121 -19.48 9.67 -18.79
CA ASN A 121 -18.82 9.55 -20.11
C ASN A 121 -18.65 8.10 -20.49
N VAL A 122 -19.53 7.67 -21.39
CA VAL A 122 -19.57 6.32 -21.88
C VAL A 122 -19.62 6.39 -23.39
N ALA A 123 -18.46 6.23 -24.04
CA ALA A 123 -18.47 5.90 -25.46
C ALA A 123 -19.06 4.49 -25.69
N THR A 124 -18.97 3.59 -24.69
CA THR A 124 -19.82 2.39 -24.41
C THR A 124 -19.34 1.71 -23.10
N ASN A 125 -20.22 1.60 -22.10
CA ASN A 125 -20.05 1.18 -20.68
C ASN A 125 -21.49 1.12 -20.14
N THR A 126 -22.16 0.03 -20.50
CA THR A 126 -23.49 -0.30 -20.00
C THR A 126 -23.44 -0.52 -18.48
N TYR A 127 -24.36 0.11 -17.75
CA TYR A 127 -24.56 -0.12 -16.32
C TYR A 127 -25.61 -1.21 -16.10
N LEU A 128 -25.24 -2.27 -15.38
CA LEU A 128 -26.17 -3.30 -14.91
C LEU A 128 -26.84 -2.81 -13.62
N TYR A 129 -28.17 -2.81 -13.59
CA TYR A 129 -28.97 -2.64 -12.38
C TYR A 129 -29.58 -4.01 -12.03
N ASP A 130 -29.47 -4.45 -10.78
CA ASP A 130 -30.29 -5.55 -10.26
C ASP A 130 -31.72 -5.03 -10.09
N VAL A 131 -32.64 -5.51 -10.94
CA VAL A 131 -34.07 -5.25 -10.79
C VAL A 131 -34.68 -6.46 -10.08
N PHE A 132 -34.94 -6.34 -8.78
CA PHE A 132 -35.78 -7.31 -8.07
C PHE A 132 -37.25 -7.01 -8.41
N PHE A 133 -37.89 -7.92 -9.14
CA PHE A 133 -39.35 -7.94 -9.25
C PHE A 133 -39.92 -8.66 -8.03
N ILE A 134 -40.94 -8.04 -7.41
CA ILE A 134 -41.70 -8.59 -6.26
C ILE A 134 -42.46 -9.86 -6.62
#